data_AF-A0A7S0CF16-F1
#
_entry.id   AF-A0A7S0CF16-F1
#
_cell.length_a   1.000
_cell.length_b   1.000
_cell.length_c   1.000
_cell.angle_alpha   90.00
_cell.angle_beta   90.00
_cell.angle_gamma   90.00
#
_symmetry.space_group_name_H-M   'P 1'
#
loop_
_entity.id
_entity.type
_entity.pdbx_description
1 polymer ?
#
loop_
_entity_poly.entity_id
_entity_poly.type
_entity_poly.pdbx_seq_one_letter_code
_entity_poly.pdbx_strand_id
1 'polypeptide(L)'
;RSPQYSPFSPCGYFMAGHCKFGKRNNCYKIHDTAYGMAIRRQWLDPDNEGHKESLRQAALKKFGPKQVKTQTLFPRCFATTLTGKQRTCDNSGKDGNEHAIQKDTETETNRNRNTNTNTFDYLLVMDLEGKDEIIEFPFLVIDVSASRECGRFQEYVRSKELSRGKPIEPLSPALPFPTALKKLDSFLRNVTPIGFNDDGLSGLSEKKSPRIAVLTCGDWDCRHIHAQLRVSSGISTHRNCLRAGSTSNVLLPSFTV
;
A
#
# COMPACT_ATOMS: atom_id res chain seq x y z
N ARG A 1 19.69 -13.74 0.05
CA ARG A 1 20.48 -12.62 -0.53
C ARG A 1 19.85 -11.33 -0.05
N SER A 2 20.63 -10.32 0.34
CA SER A 2 20.09 -9.00 0.70
C SER A 2 19.41 -8.32 -0.51
N PRO A 3 18.44 -7.42 -0.30
CA PRO A 3 17.87 -6.62 -1.39
C PRO A 3 18.98 -5.85 -2.13
N GLN A 4 18.98 -5.91 -3.46
CA GLN A 4 19.86 -5.08 -4.27
C GLN A 4 19.17 -3.75 -4.55
N TYR A 5 19.64 -2.67 -3.92
CA TYR A 5 19.16 -1.33 -4.20
C TYR A 5 19.61 -0.87 -5.59
N SER A 6 18.65 -0.51 -6.44
CA SER A 6 18.95 0.07 -7.74
C SER A 6 19.43 1.51 -7.57
N PRO A 7 20.59 1.90 -8.15
CA PRO A 7 21.01 3.31 -8.19
C PRO A 7 20.10 4.15 -9.09
N PHE A 8 19.27 3.51 -9.92
CA PHE A 8 18.26 4.15 -10.77
C PHE A 8 16.95 4.44 -10.02
N SER A 9 16.78 3.97 -8.78
CA SER A 9 15.62 4.37 -7.97
C SER A 9 15.65 5.87 -7.64
N PRO A 10 14.50 6.57 -7.69
CA PRO A 10 14.38 7.93 -7.16
C PRO A 10 14.78 7.99 -5.69
N CYS A 11 15.35 9.12 -5.28
CA CYS A 11 15.63 9.35 -3.87
C CYS A 11 14.35 9.80 -3.15
N GLY A 12 13.69 8.89 -2.43
CA GLY A 12 12.49 9.20 -1.64
C GLY A 12 12.63 10.44 -0.76
N TYR A 13 13.79 10.65 -0.12
CA TYR A 13 14.08 11.87 0.64
C TYR A 13 14.11 13.16 -0.20
N PHE A 14 14.64 13.10 -1.43
CA PHE A 14 14.60 14.23 -2.37
C PHE A 14 13.17 14.50 -2.82
N MET A 15 12.42 13.46 -3.15
CA MET A 15 11.01 13.55 -3.54
C MET A 15 10.16 14.11 -2.38
N ALA A 16 10.43 13.71 -1.14
CA ALA A 16 9.88 14.24 0.12
C ALA A 16 10.25 15.70 0.43
N GLY A 17 11.16 16.29 -0.36
CA GLY A 17 11.51 17.71 -0.32
C GLY A 17 12.88 18.04 0.24
N HIS A 18 13.60 17.09 0.85
CA HIS A 18 14.97 17.34 1.31
C HIS A 18 15.82 16.07 1.40
N CYS A 19 16.89 15.98 0.60
CA CYS A 19 17.90 14.94 0.76
C CYS A 19 19.24 15.53 1.23
N LYS A 20 19.67 15.15 2.44
CA LYS A 20 20.91 15.60 3.08
C LYS A 20 22.19 15.30 2.27
N PHE A 21 22.14 14.33 1.37
CA PHE A 21 23.27 13.93 0.51
C PHE A 21 23.29 14.62 -0.86
N GLY A 22 22.17 15.22 -1.29
CA GLY A 22 21.98 15.74 -2.65
C GLY A 22 22.94 16.85 -3.04
N LYS A 23 23.06 17.88 -2.18
CA LYS A 23 23.92 19.05 -2.45
C LYS A 23 25.42 18.74 -2.44
N ARG A 24 25.82 17.51 -2.08
CA ARG A 24 27.21 17.06 -2.03
C ARG A 24 27.53 15.98 -3.08
N ASN A 25 26.60 15.70 -4.02
CA ASN A 25 26.68 14.61 -4.99
C ASN A 25 26.93 13.20 -4.40
N ASN A 26 26.66 13.02 -3.09
CA ASN A 26 26.90 11.76 -2.37
C ASN A 26 25.62 10.91 -2.23
N CYS A 27 24.52 11.28 -2.90
CA CYS A 27 23.35 10.41 -2.98
C CYS A 27 23.51 9.45 -4.15
N TYR A 28 23.50 8.15 -3.88
CA TYR A 28 23.56 7.09 -4.90
C TYR A 28 22.21 6.87 -5.63
N LYS A 29 21.14 7.57 -5.22
CA LYS A 29 19.79 7.52 -5.79
C LYS A 29 19.52 8.74 -6.68
N ILE A 30 18.55 8.63 -7.57
CA ILE A 30 18.27 9.66 -8.58
C ILE A 30 17.54 10.87 -7.99
N HIS A 31 18.10 12.06 -8.21
CA HIS A 31 17.51 13.35 -7.90
C HIS A 31 16.91 13.94 -9.18
N ASP A 32 15.68 13.55 -9.49
CA ASP A 32 14.96 14.00 -10.68
C ASP A 32 13.45 13.84 -10.47
N THR A 33 12.73 14.94 -10.24
CA THR A 33 11.28 14.91 -10.02
C THR A 33 10.54 14.33 -11.22
N ALA A 34 10.91 14.71 -12.45
CA ALA A 34 10.17 14.32 -13.64
C ALA A 34 10.23 12.80 -13.84
N TYR A 35 11.42 12.22 -13.68
CA TYR A 35 11.61 10.78 -13.73
C TYR A 35 10.97 10.05 -12.53
N GLY A 36 11.12 10.56 -11.30
CA GLY A 36 10.48 9.97 -10.12
C GLY A 36 8.94 9.98 -10.17
N MET A 37 8.36 11.02 -10.76
CA MET A 37 6.91 11.09 -11.00
C MET A 37 6.45 10.21 -12.16
N ALA A 38 7.28 9.99 -13.18
CA ALA A 38 6.98 9.04 -14.25
C ALA A 38 7.00 7.58 -13.73
N ILE A 39 7.95 7.24 -12.86
CA ILE A 39 7.94 5.97 -12.10
C ILE A 39 6.64 5.85 -11.30
N ARG A 40 6.30 6.86 -10.49
CA ARG A 40 5.08 6.81 -9.65
C ARG A 40 3.82 6.57 -10.48
N ARG A 41 3.65 7.25 -11.62
CA ARG A 41 2.49 7.07 -12.51
C ARG A 41 2.40 5.65 -13.06
N GLN A 42 3.52 5.11 -13.55
CA GLN A 42 3.57 3.73 -14.04
C GLN A 42 3.41 2.71 -12.91
N TRP A 43 3.84 3.00 -11.68
CA TRP A 43 3.59 2.11 -10.55
C TRP A 43 2.10 2.08 -10.15
N LEU A 44 1.43 3.24 -10.10
CA LEU A 44 0.01 3.38 -9.74
C LEU A 44 -0.93 2.72 -10.75
N ASP A 45 -0.59 2.79 -12.03
CA ASP A 45 -1.38 2.25 -13.13
C ASP A 45 -0.40 1.52 -14.10
N PRO A 46 -0.11 0.24 -13.79
CA PRO A 46 0.98 -0.52 -14.40
C PRO A 46 0.71 -1.00 -15.82
N ASP A 47 -0.55 -0.97 -16.26
CA ASP A 47 -0.98 -1.47 -17.56
C ASP A 47 -1.21 -0.37 -18.60
N ASN A 48 -1.32 0.89 -18.17
CA ASN A 48 -1.43 2.06 -19.03
C ASN A 48 -0.16 2.34 -19.86
N GLU A 49 -0.28 2.17 -21.18
CA GLU A 49 0.79 2.41 -22.15
C GLU A 49 1.28 3.87 -22.18
N GLY A 50 0.42 4.85 -21.92
CA GLY A 50 0.83 6.25 -21.79
C GLY A 50 1.77 6.49 -20.60
N HIS A 51 1.54 5.81 -19.47
CA HIS A 51 2.44 5.86 -18.33
C HIS A 51 3.75 5.11 -18.58
N LYS A 52 3.70 3.94 -19.24
CA LYS A 52 4.90 3.18 -19.65
C LYS A 52 5.79 4.01 -20.59
N GLU A 53 5.20 4.67 -21.59
CA GLU A 53 5.94 5.52 -22.52
C GLU A 53 6.45 6.81 -21.85
N SER A 54 5.67 7.43 -20.96
CA SER A 54 6.12 8.58 -20.17
C SER A 54 7.35 8.24 -19.31
N LEU A 55 7.36 7.06 -18.68
CA LEU A 55 8.52 6.54 -17.95
C LEU A 55 9.71 6.27 -18.88
N ARG A 56 9.49 5.65 -20.04
CA ARG A 56 10.52 5.41 -21.05
C ARG A 56 11.18 6.72 -21.49
N GLN A 57 10.40 7.75 -21.82
CA GLN A 57 10.92 9.05 -22.26
C GLN A 57 11.67 9.78 -21.14
N ALA A 58 11.17 9.76 -19.91
CA ALA A 58 11.89 10.32 -18.76
C ALA A 58 13.22 9.59 -18.51
N ALA A 59 13.24 8.27 -18.62
CA ALA A 59 14.46 7.47 -18.51
C ALA A 59 15.45 7.75 -19.65
N LEU A 60 14.98 7.84 -20.90
CA LEU A 60 15.81 8.17 -22.06
C LEU A 60 16.45 9.54 -21.92
N LYS A 61 15.70 10.54 -21.43
CA LYS A 61 16.21 11.88 -21.13
C LYS A 61 17.26 11.88 -20.01
N LYS A 62 17.11 11.01 -19.00
CA LYS A 62 18.00 10.98 -17.83
C LYS A 62 19.28 10.15 -18.02
N PHE A 63 19.19 9.04 -18.73
CA PHE A 63 20.22 7.98 -18.80
C PHE A 63 20.75 7.72 -20.22
N GLY A 64 20.07 8.26 -21.23
CA GLY A 64 20.36 8.00 -22.63
C GLY A 64 19.95 6.59 -23.09
N PRO A 65 19.94 6.35 -24.42
CA PRO A 65 19.41 5.12 -25.00
C PRO A 65 20.23 3.86 -24.68
N LYS A 66 21.53 4.00 -24.36
CA LYS A 66 22.39 2.85 -24.03
C LYS A 66 22.00 2.20 -22.70
N GLN A 67 21.82 3.01 -21.65
CA GLN A 67 21.47 2.51 -20.31
C GLN A 67 20.03 1.99 -20.27
N VAL A 68 19.09 2.69 -20.90
CA VAL A 68 17.67 2.27 -20.95
C VAL A 68 17.47 0.91 -21.64
N LYS A 69 18.28 0.57 -22.65
CA LYS A 69 18.19 -0.74 -23.32
C LYS A 69 18.67 -1.92 -22.46
N THR A 70 19.61 -1.69 -21.54
CA THR A 70 20.26 -2.76 -20.76
C THR A 70 19.65 -2.95 -19.37
N GLN A 71 18.69 -2.12 -18.96
CA GLN A 71 18.19 -2.05 -17.60
C GLN A 71 16.69 -2.25 -17.53
N THR A 72 16.26 -3.05 -16.56
CA THR A 72 14.87 -3.03 -16.07
C THR A 72 14.66 -1.70 -15.35
N LEU A 73 14.00 -0.74 -16.01
CA LEU A 73 13.78 0.62 -15.48
C LEU A 73 13.05 0.65 -14.12
N PHE A 74 12.33 -0.42 -13.78
CA PHE A 74 11.78 -0.63 -12.46
C PHE A 74 11.65 -2.13 -12.15
N PRO A 75 12.36 -2.69 -11.15
CA PRO A 75 11.99 -4.00 -10.63
C PRO A 75 10.62 -3.88 -9.95
N ARG A 76 9.61 -4.60 -10.45
CA ARG A 76 8.27 -4.58 -9.85
C ARG A 76 8.35 -5.27 -8.48
N CYS A 77 8.34 -4.51 -7.39
CA CYS A 77 8.37 -5.05 -6.02
C CYS A 77 7.17 -5.97 -5.72
N PHE A 78 6.06 -5.78 -6.43
CA PHE A 78 4.92 -6.68 -6.46
C PHE A 78 4.90 -7.42 -7.80
N ALA A 79 4.95 -8.75 -7.74
CA ALA A 79 4.80 -9.59 -8.92
C ALA A 79 3.41 -9.39 -9.54
N THR A 80 3.32 -9.31 -10.87
CA THR A 80 2.05 -9.17 -11.62
C THR A 80 1.16 -10.42 -11.57
N THR A 81 1.52 -11.40 -10.75
CA THR A 81 0.98 -12.76 -10.81
C THR A 81 0.38 -13.16 -9.47
N LEU A 82 -0.62 -12.39 -9.02
CA LEU A 82 -1.66 -12.88 -8.11
C LEU A 82 -2.76 -13.62 -8.89
N THR A 83 -2.44 -14.20 -10.04
CA THR A 83 -3.36 -15.11 -10.75
C THR A 83 -3.46 -16.40 -9.95
N GLY A 84 -4.37 -16.43 -8.98
CA GLY A 84 -4.88 -17.68 -8.44
C GLY A 84 -5.35 -18.52 -9.61
N LYS A 85 -4.70 -19.66 -9.86
CA LYS A 85 -5.23 -20.65 -10.80
C LYS A 85 -6.65 -20.96 -10.32
N GLN A 86 -7.66 -20.61 -11.12
CA GLN A 86 -8.98 -21.20 -10.97
C GLN A 86 -8.76 -22.71 -10.97
N ARG A 87 -8.98 -23.35 -9.82
CA ARG A 87 -9.13 -24.80 -9.79
C ARG A 87 -10.47 -25.07 -10.47
N THR A 88 -10.42 -25.41 -11.77
CA THR A 88 -11.51 -26.14 -12.38
C THR A 88 -11.62 -27.46 -11.64
N CYS A 89 -12.60 -27.57 -10.76
CA CYS A 89 -13.05 -28.85 -10.25
C CYS A 89 -13.80 -29.54 -11.40
N ASP A 90 -13.02 -30.12 -12.32
CA ASP A 90 -13.54 -30.90 -13.43
C ASP A 90 -14.18 -32.18 -12.89
N ASN A 91 -15.49 -32.10 -12.63
CA ASN A 91 -16.35 -33.25 -12.35
C ASN A 91 -16.49 -34.12 -13.60
N SER A 92 -15.41 -34.81 -13.95
CA SER A 92 -15.43 -35.91 -14.92
C SER A 92 -15.74 -37.21 -14.19
N GLY A 93 -17.03 -37.52 -14.08
CA GLY A 93 -17.48 -38.83 -13.62
C GLY A 93 -16.94 -39.93 -14.55
N LYS A 94 -16.53 -41.05 -13.95
CA LYS A 94 -16.32 -42.32 -14.66
C LYS A 94 -17.04 -43.40 -13.88
N ASP A 95 -18.13 -43.89 -14.46
CA ASP A 95 -18.88 -45.03 -13.97
C ASP A 95 -18.04 -46.32 -14.10
N GLY A 96 -18.21 -47.23 -13.14
CA GLY A 96 -17.49 -48.50 -13.09
C GLY A 96 -17.79 -49.32 -11.84
N ASN A 97 -18.90 -50.06 -11.86
CA ASN A 97 -19.15 -51.23 -11.01
C ASN A 97 -17.97 -52.23 -11.13
N GLU A 98 -17.60 -53.10 -10.18
CA GLU A 98 -18.21 -53.56 -8.90
C GLU A 98 -17.11 -54.25 -8.04
N HIS A 99 -17.24 -54.77 -6.80
CA HIS A 99 -18.34 -55.03 -5.85
C HIS A 99 -17.73 -55.06 -4.40
N ALA A 100 -18.44 -55.68 -3.44
CA ALA A 100 -17.97 -56.37 -2.22
C ALA A 100 -17.85 -55.58 -0.91
N ILE A 101 -19.02 -55.43 -0.26
CA ILE A 101 -19.29 -55.72 1.17
C ILE A 101 -18.22 -55.30 2.20
N GLN A 102 -18.53 -54.27 2.99
CA GLN A 102 -18.74 -54.43 4.45
C GLN A 102 -19.60 -53.30 5.04
N LYS A 103 -20.44 -53.66 6.02
CA LYS A 103 -21.27 -52.72 6.79
C LYS A 103 -20.56 -52.38 8.10
N ASP A 104 -20.32 -51.10 8.33
CA ASP A 104 -20.28 -50.48 9.67
C ASP A 104 -20.73 -49.02 9.49
N THR A 105 -21.99 -48.68 9.77
CA THR A 105 -22.54 -48.29 11.09
C THR A 105 -21.96 -46.96 11.62
N GLU A 106 -22.72 -45.88 11.37
CA GLU A 106 -22.80 -44.64 12.16
C GLU A 106 -21.50 -43.86 12.51
N THR A 107 -21.13 -42.87 11.67
CA THR A 107 -20.84 -41.47 12.15
C THR A 107 -20.75 -40.44 11.00
N GLU A 108 -21.65 -40.49 10.02
CA GLU A 108 -21.57 -39.65 8.82
C GLU A 108 -22.30 -38.28 8.92
N THR A 109 -22.65 -37.84 10.13
CA THR A 109 -23.50 -36.66 10.40
C THR A 109 -22.77 -35.40 10.89
N ASN A 110 -21.42 -35.31 10.78
CA ASN A 110 -20.70 -34.14 11.33
C ASN A 110 -19.51 -33.59 10.51
N ARG A 111 -19.47 -33.78 9.18
CA ARG A 111 -18.57 -33.00 8.30
C ARG A 111 -19.06 -31.58 7.97
N ASN A 112 -20.17 -31.15 8.57
CA ASN A 112 -20.91 -29.95 8.17
C ASN A 112 -20.67 -28.70 9.05
N ARG A 113 -19.45 -28.55 9.60
CA ARG A 113 -18.98 -27.37 10.33
C ARG A 113 -17.51 -27.06 10.06
N ASN A 114 -17.16 -26.72 8.82
CA ASN A 114 -16.05 -25.77 8.65
C ASN A 114 -16.68 -24.39 8.45
N THR A 115 -16.71 -23.65 9.56
CA THR A 115 -17.36 -22.35 9.68
C THR A 115 -16.82 -21.36 8.66
N ASN A 116 -17.68 -20.45 8.17
CA ASN A 116 -17.30 -19.38 7.25
C ASN A 116 -16.28 -18.42 7.89
N THR A 117 -14.99 -18.77 7.87
CA THR A 117 -13.87 -17.96 8.37
C THR A 117 -13.25 -17.08 7.28
N ASN A 118 -14.04 -16.63 6.29
CA ASN A 118 -13.63 -15.52 5.44
C ASN A 118 -13.68 -14.26 6.31
N THR A 119 -12.59 -13.94 6.99
CA THR A 119 -12.49 -12.95 8.08
C THR A 119 -12.49 -11.51 7.58
N PHE A 120 -11.97 -11.26 6.38
CA PHE A 120 -11.82 -9.93 5.78
C PHE A 120 -12.35 -9.92 4.35
N ASP A 121 -12.82 -8.75 3.93
CA ASP A 121 -13.34 -8.48 2.59
C ASP A 121 -12.24 -7.83 1.71
N TYR A 122 -11.38 -7.01 2.34
CA TYR A 122 -10.20 -6.39 1.69
C TYR A 122 -8.94 -6.51 2.55
N LEU A 123 -7.79 -6.62 1.87
CA LEU A 123 -6.46 -6.42 2.47
C LEU A 123 -5.85 -5.11 1.94
N LEU A 124 -5.32 -4.30 2.85
CA LEU A 124 -4.53 -3.10 2.56
C LEU A 124 -3.07 -3.40 2.84
N VAL A 125 -2.29 -3.74 1.81
CA VAL A 125 -0.85 -3.97 1.96
C VAL A 125 -0.15 -2.61 2.01
N MET A 126 0.63 -2.36 3.06
CA MET A 126 1.35 -1.12 3.37
C MET A 126 2.84 -1.41 3.61
N ASP A 127 3.71 -0.56 3.08
CA ASP A 127 5.17 -0.69 3.15
C ASP A 127 5.78 0.72 3.20
N LEU A 128 6.16 1.20 4.39
CA LEU A 128 6.44 2.62 4.62
C LEU A 128 7.93 2.94 4.51
N GLU A 129 8.25 3.87 3.61
CA GLU A 129 9.61 4.38 3.48
C GLU A 129 9.85 5.59 4.40
N GLY A 130 11.00 5.57 5.06
CA GLY A 130 11.46 6.64 5.96
C GLY A 130 12.22 6.09 7.15
N LYS A 131 12.42 6.92 8.16
CA LYS A 131 13.14 6.53 9.39
C LYS A 131 12.48 7.10 10.63
N ASP A 132 12.57 8.42 10.77
CA ASP A 132 12.03 9.14 11.93
C ASP A 132 10.67 9.78 11.58
N GLU A 133 10.45 10.06 10.29
CA GLU A 133 9.19 10.46 9.65
C GLU A 133 8.99 9.65 8.36
N ILE A 134 7.73 9.49 7.95
CA ILE A 134 7.31 8.86 6.69
C ILE A 134 7.63 9.82 5.53
N ILE A 135 8.26 9.29 4.48
CA ILE A 135 8.62 10.03 3.25
C ILE A 135 7.93 9.48 2.00
N GLU A 136 7.55 8.20 2.00
CA GLU A 136 6.65 7.62 1.00
C GLU A 136 5.57 6.82 1.71
N PHE A 137 4.32 6.95 1.24
CA PHE A 137 3.13 6.41 1.90
C PHE A 137 2.31 5.56 0.90
N PRO A 138 2.79 4.35 0.52
CA PRO A 138 2.12 3.49 -0.45
C PRO A 138 1.14 2.51 0.20
N PHE A 139 0.07 2.19 -0.55
CA PHE A 139 -0.89 1.14 -0.24
C PHE A 139 -1.27 0.38 -1.52
N LEU A 140 -1.50 -0.92 -1.38
CA LEU A 140 -2.07 -1.81 -2.38
C LEU A 140 -3.36 -2.41 -1.82
N VAL A 141 -4.48 -2.28 -2.53
CA VAL A 141 -5.77 -2.83 -2.09
C VAL A 141 -6.06 -4.12 -2.83
N ILE A 142 -6.32 -5.20 -2.09
CA ILE A 142 -6.66 -6.52 -2.62
C ILE A 142 -8.08 -6.87 -2.17
N ASP A 143 -8.96 -7.20 -3.12
CA ASP A 143 -10.25 -7.85 -2.88
C ASP A 143 -10.00 -9.33 -2.59
N VAL A 144 -10.34 -9.78 -1.38
CA VAL A 144 -10.09 -11.16 -0.94
C VAL A 144 -10.98 -12.13 -1.71
N SER A 145 -12.24 -11.75 -1.96
CA SER A 145 -13.24 -12.60 -2.61
C SER A 145 -12.92 -12.84 -4.09
N ALA A 146 -12.48 -11.80 -4.79
CA ALA A 146 -12.07 -11.87 -6.19
C ALA A 146 -10.58 -12.23 -6.36
N SER A 147 -9.81 -12.33 -5.27
CA SER A 147 -8.37 -12.60 -5.25
C SER A 147 -7.57 -11.70 -6.22
N ARG A 148 -7.93 -10.41 -6.29
CA ARG A 148 -7.38 -9.46 -7.27
C ARG A 148 -7.01 -8.12 -6.63
N GLU A 149 -6.10 -7.43 -7.29
CA GLU A 149 -5.81 -6.02 -7.01
C GLU A 149 -7.02 -5.15 -7.41
N CYS A 150 -7.45 -4.26 -6.51
CA CYS A 150 -8.44 -3.21 -6.77
C CYS A 150 -7.79 -1.87 -7.15
N GLY A 151 -6.56 -1.64 -6.70
CA GLY A 151 -5.78 -0.47 -7.09
C GLY A 151 -4.64 -0.16 -6.15
N ARG A 152 -3.90 0.89 -6.50
CA ARG A 152 -2.71 1.36 -5.80
C ARG A 152 -2.84 2.82 -5.41
N PHE A 153 -2.25 3.14 -4.27
CA PHE A 153 -2.08 4.49 -3.76
C PHE A 153 -0.62 4.67 -3.37
N GLN A 154 -0.07 5.86 -3.62
CA GLN A 154 1.22 6.30 -3.07
C GLN A 154 1.21 7.81 -3.05
N GLU A 155 1.65 8.41 -1.96
CA GLU A 155 2.02 9.83 -1.94
C GLU A 155 3.41 9.99 -1.33
N TYR A 156 4.17 10.95 -1.83
CA TYR A 156 5.36 11.42 -1.14
C TYR A 156 4.95 12.33 0.02
N VAL A 157 5.52 12.10 1.19
CA VAL A 157 5.16 12.80 2.43
C VAL A 157 6.27 13.77 2.83
N ARG A 158 5.88 15.02 3.11
CA ARG A 158 6.78 16.09 3.50
C ARG A 158 7.06 16.00 4.99
N SER A 159 8.25 15.51 5.33
CA SER A 159 8.77 15.49 6.70
C SER A 159 8.95 16.91 7.25
N LYS A 160 8.50 17.15 8.49
CA LYS A 160 8.65 18.43 9.20
C LYS A 160 10.07 18.63 9.73
N GLU A 161 10.65 17.64 10.39
CA GLU A 161 11.93 17.78 11.10
C GLU A 161 13.13 17.62 10.15
N LEU A 162 13.08 16.72 9.17
CA LEU A 162 14.17 16.54 8.19
C LEU A 162 14.36 17.77 7.30
N SER A 163 13.28 18.51 7.04
CA SER A 163 13.28 19.77 6.27
C SER A 163 13.45 21.02 7.16
N ARG A 164 13.51 20.89 8.49
CA ARG A 164 13.47 22.01 9.43
C ARG A 164 14.65 22.96 9.26
N GLY A 165 14.35 24.21 8.93
CA GLY A 165 15.37 25.22 8.63
C GLY A 165 16.24 24.88 7.40
N LYS A 166 15.75 24.01 6.50
CA LYS A 166 16.40 23.67 5.23
C LYS A 166 15.55 24.17 4.06
N PRO A 167 16.17 24.57 2.94
CA PRO A 167 15.42 24.79 1.72
C PRO A 167 14.80 23.47 1.26
N ILE A 168 13.50 23.53 0.96
CA ILE A 168 12.74 22.45 0.36
C ILE A 168 12.99 22.48 -1.16
N GLU A 169 13.14 21.32 -1.76
CA GLU A 169 13.23 21.16 -3.22
C GLU A 169 11.97 21.77 -3.89
N PRO A 170 12.09 22.83 -4.72
CA PRO A 170 10.93 23.52 -5.29
C PRO A 170 10.02 22.63 -6.13
N LEU A 171 10.60 21.59 -6.76
CA LEU A 171 9.87 20.60 -7.55
C LEU A 171 9.47 19.35 -6.74
N SER A 172 9.49 19.39 -5.41
CA SER A 172 9.03 18.28 -4.59
C SER A 172 7.51 18.07 -4.74
N PRO A 173 7.04 16.86 -5.10
CA PRO A 173 5.62 16.53 -5.10
C PRO A 173 5.05 16.33 -3.68
N ALA A 174 5.86 16.46 -2.62
CA ALA A 174 5.51 15.96 -1.31
C ALA A 174 4.52 16.82 -0.54
N LEU A 175 3.54 16.14 0.04
CA LEU A 175 2.39 16.72 0.74
C LEU A 175 2.55 16.59 2.26
N PRO A 176 1.99 17.50 3.08
CA PRO A 176 1.87 17.27 4.51
C PRO A 176 1.15 15.93 4.79
N PHE A 177 1.61 15.17 5.78
CA PHE A 177 1.02 13.85 6.10
C PHE A 177 -0.51 13.86 6.29
N PRO A 178 -1.14 14.85 6.97
CA PRO A 178 -2.61 14.92 7.06
C PRO A 178 -3.31 15.05 5.70
N THR A 179 -2.66 15.67 4.70
CA THR A 179 -3.19 15.75 3.33
C THR A 179 -3.06 14.41 2.61
N ALA A 180 -1.98 13.67 2.82
CA ALA A 180 -1.81 12.32 2.29
C ALA A 180 -2.85 11.34 2.87
N LEU A 181 -3.15 11.43 4.17
CA LEU A 181 -4.21 10.66 4.82
C LEU A 181 -5.60 10.93 4.23
N LYS A 182 -5.97 12.20 4.01
CA LYS A 182 -7.25 12.56 3.35
C LYS A 182 -7.35 12.03 1.92
N LYS A 183 -6.23 12.01 1.19
CA LYS A 183 -6.18 11.42 -0.15
C LYS A 183 -6.29 9.89 -0.12
N LEU A 184 -5.68 9.22 0.86
CA LEU A 184 -5.82 7.77 1.06
C LEU A 184 -7.27 7.40 1.33
N ASP A 185 -7.94 8.13 2.25
CA ASP A 185 -9.36 7.93 2.53
C ASP A 185 -10.23 8.10 1.27
N SER A 186 -10.07 9.20 0.54
CA SER A 186 -10.78 9.42 -0.74
C SER A 186 -10.50 8.33 -1.78
N PHE A 187 -9.25 7.86 -1.88
CA PHE A 187 -8.90 6.74 -2.75
C PHE A 187 -9.63 5.45 -2.32
N LEU A 188 -9.63 5.11 -1.03
CA LEU A 188 -10.28 3.92 -0.50
C LEU A 188 -11.81 3.97 -0.68
N ARG A 189 -12.44 5.15 -0.59
CA ARG A 189 -13.85 5.35 -0.96
C ARG A 189 -14.15 5.09 -2.44
N ASN A 190 -13.17 5.29 -3.33
CA ASN A 190 -13.34 5.08 -4.76
C ASN A 190 -13.05 3.62 -5.18
N VAL A 191 -12.11 2.93 -4.53
CA VAL A 191 -11.74 1.54 -4.88
C VAL A 191 -12.44 0.46 -4.06
N THR A 192 -13.13 0.82 -2.97
CA THR A 192 -14.01 -0.09 -2.22
C THR A 192 -15.48 0.32 -2.38
N PRO A 193 -16.44 -0.61 -2.58
CA PRO A 193 -17.85 -0.27 -2.89
C PRO A 193 -18.67 0.41 -1.79
N ILE A 194 -18.05 0.75 -0.65
CA ILE A 194 -18.77 1.15 0.57
C ILE A 194 -18.34 2.52 1.07
N GLY A 195 -17.05 2.85 0.96
CA GLY A 195 -16.48 4.06 1.56
C GLY A 195 -16.49 4.06 3.09
N PHE A 196 -15.57 4.83 3.69
CA PHE A 196 -15.55 5.06 5.12
C PHE A 196 -16.55 6.16 5.48
N ASN A 197 -17.86 5.95 5.33
CA ASN A 197 -18.85 6.98 5.66
C ASN A 197 -18.56 7.57 7.05
N ASP A 198 -18.19 8.86 7.09
CA ASP A 198 -17.82 9.56 8.33
C ASP A 198 -19.04 9.72 9.26
N ASP A 199 -20.23 9.53 8.68
CA ASP A 199 -21.53 9.69 9.26
C ASP A 199 -21.91 8.45 10.10
N GLY A 200 -21.24 8.31 11.24
CA GLY A 200 -21.80 7.53 12.34
C GLY A 200 -23.20 8.04 12.66
N LEU A 201 -24.21 7.20 12.38
CA LEU A 201 -25.65 7.50 12.44
C LEU A 201 -26.20 8.44 11.34
N SER A 202 -26.48 7.90 10.16
CA SER A 202 -27.78 8.16 9.49
C SER A 202 -28.28 6.90 8.78
N GLY A 203 -29.59 6.64 8.87
CA GLY A 203 -30.18 5.35 8.52
C GLY A 203 -30.37 5.10 7.02
N LEU A 204 -30.89 3.91 6.70
CA LEU A 204 -31.32 3.43 5.36
C LEU A 204 -30.26 2.82 4.44
N SER A 205 -29.32 2.03 4.99
CA SER A 205 -28.91 0.77 4.34
C SER A 205 -28.26 -0.18 5.35
N GLU A 206 -28.73 -1.43 5.44
CA GLU A 206 -28.10 -2.49 6.26
C GLU A 206 -26.79 -3.05 5.65
N LYS A 207 -26.09 -2.24 4.84
CA LYS A 207 -24.79 -2.61 4.28
C LYS A 207 -23.73 -2.59 5.39
N LYS A 208 -23.52 -3.77 5.97
CA LYS A 208 -22.40 -4.09 6.85
C LYS A 208 -21.09 -3.49 6.31
N SER A 209 -20.41 -2.70 7.12
CA SER A 209 -19.13 -2.08 6.77
C SER A 209 -18.09 -3.14 6.35
N PRO A 210 -17.20 -2.83 5.40
CA PRO A 210 -16.20 -3.79 4.93
C PRO A 210 -15.24 -4.12 6.06
N ARG A 211 -14.92 -5.40 6.20
CA ARG A 211 -13.90 -5.87 7.13
C ARG A 211 -12.56 -5.77 6.42
N ILE A 212 -11.71 -4.89 6.94
CA ILE A 212 -10.43 -4.57 6.35
C ILE A 212 -9.33 -5.02 7.30
N ALA A 213 -8.32 -5.71 6.78
CA ALA A 213 -7.04 -5.89 7.47
C ALA A 213 -5.96 -5.07 6.79
N VAL A 214 -5.07 -4.46 7.58
CA VAL A 214 -3.83 -3.86 7.08
C VAL A 214 -2.72 -4.91 7.18
N LEU A 215 -1.97 -5.12 6.10
CA LEU A 215 -0.88 -6.08 6.02
C LEU A 215 0.44 -5.33 5.84
N THR A 216 1.41 -5.55 6.73
CA THR A 216 2.70 -4.85 6.77
C THR A 216 3.87 -5.83 6.73
N CYS A 217 5.07 -5.36 6.41
CA CYS A 217 6.28 -6.19 6.42
C CYS A 217 6.90 -6.24 7.83
N GLY A 218 6.18 -6.86 8.77
CA GLY A 218 6.50 -6.83 10.21
C GLY A 218 5.83 -5.65 10.92
N ASP A 219 6.28 -5.32 12.13
CA ASP A 219 5.64 -4.34 13.00
C ASP A 219 6.22 -2.91 12.89
N TRP A 220 7.26 -2.72 12.08
CA TRP A 220 7.95 -1.44 11.94
C TRP A 220 7.04 -0.35 11.36
N ASP A 221 6.27 -0.67 10.32
CA ASP A 221 5.34 0.27 9.68
C ASP A 221 4.29 0.81 10.66
N CYS A 222 3.70 -0.07 11.48
CA CYS A 222 2.74 0.30 12.51
C CYS A 222 3.36 1.27 13.53
N ARG A 223 4.59 1.00 13.99
CA ARG A 223 5.34 1.92 14.87
C ARG A 223 5.63 3.25 14.19
N HIS A 224 5.90 3.24 12.88
CA HIS A 224 6.22 4.42 12.07
C HIS A 224 4.99 5.33 11.89
N ILE A 225 3.79 4.76 11.68
CA ILE A 225 2.51 5.50 11.72
C ILE A 225 2.34 6.19 13.08
N HIS A 226 2.52 5.48 14.20
CA HIS A 226 2.40 6.08 15.53
C HIS A 226 3.45 7.18 15.80
N ALA A 227 4.64 7.09 15.22
CA ALA A 227 5.63 8.17 15.24
C ALA A 227 5.15 9.38 14.41
N GLN A 228 4.74 9.15 13.16
CA GLN A 228 4.29 10.20 12.26
C GLN A 228 3.06 10.94 12.78
N LEU A 229 2.11 10.25 13.42
CA LEU A 229 0.93 10.88 14.02
C LEU A 229 1.30 11.87 15.13
N ARG A 230 2.28 11.54 15.99
CA ARG A 230 2.79 12.45 17.03
C ARG A 230 3.46 13.69 16.43
N VAL A 231 4.30 13.52 15.40
CA VAL A 231 4.94 14.64 14.69
C VAL A 231 3.90 15.49 13.94
N SER A 232 2.87 14.86 13.39
CA SER A 232 1.86 15.52 12.55
C SER A 232 0.86 16.33 13.34
N SER A 233 0.37 15.81 14.47
CA SER A 233 -0.62 16.45 15.35
C SER A 233 -0.11 17.70 16.07
N GLY A 234 1.22 17.90 16.14
CA GLY A 234 1.81 19.02 16.88
C GLY A 234 1.72 18.88 18.40
N ILE A 235 1.24 17.73 18.90
CA ILE A 235 1.19 17.42 20.33
C ILE A 235 2.61 17.21 20.82
N SER A 236 3.19 18.25 21.42
CA SER A 236 4.45 18.17 22.15
C SER A 236 4.35 17.09 23.23
N THR A 237 5.10 16.00 23.07
CA THR A 237 5.07 14.89 24.02
C THR A 237 5.86 15.24 25.28
N HIS A 238 5.25 15.98 26.20
CA HIS A 238 5.45 15.63 27.59
C HIS A 238 4.95 14.19 27.78
N ARG A 239 5.84 13.29 28.18
CA ARG A 239 5.49 11.91 28.53
C ARG A 239 4.40 11.97 29.61
N ASN A 240 3.33 11.19 29.41
CA ASN A 240 2.12 11.04 30.24
C ASN A 240 0.83 11.66 29.66
N CYS A 241 0.30 11.10 28.56
CA CYS A 241 -1.15 11.02 28.33
C CYS A 241 -1.51 10.09 27.16
N LEU A 242 -1.65 8.80 27.45
CA LEU A 242 -2.56 7.89 26.72
C LEU A 242 -3.35 7.07 27.75
N ARG A 243 -4.15 7.78 28.55
CA ARG A 243 -5.44 7.25 29.02
C ARG A 243 -6.51 7.86 28.12
N ALA A 244 -7.40 7.01 27.60
CA ALA A 244 -8.45 7.45 26.70
C ALA A 244 -9.42 8.40 27.41
N GLY A 245 -9.76 9.51 26.76
CA GLY A 245 -10.74 10.47 27.26
C GLY A 245 -10.63 11.85 26.61
N SER A 246 -11.78 12.43 26.29
CA SER A 246 -11.99 13.78 25.78
C SER A 246 -11.79 14.04 24.28
N THR A 247 -12.95 14.29 23.68
CA THR A 247 -13.32 14.66 22.32
C THR A 247 -12.77 16.01 21.86
N SER A 248 -11.89 16.00 20.85
CA SER A 248 -11.80 16.98 19.74
C SER A 248 -10.70 16.54 18.78
N ASN A 249 -10.88 15.38 18.15
CA ASN A 249 -9.88 14.81 17.24
C ASN A 249 -10.47 14.64 15.84
N VAL A 250 -9.62 14.85 14.84
CA VAL A 250 -9.84 14.28 13.50
C VAL A 250 -9.95 12.77 13.70
N LEU A 251 -11.15 12.24 13.57
CA LEU A 251 -11.39 10.81 13.54
C LEU A 251 -10.75 10.26 12.26
N LEU A 252 -9.51 9.80 12.39
CA LEU A 252 -9.14 8.64 11.62
C LEU A 252 -10.13 7.54 12.00
N PRO A 253 -10.66 6.76 11.04
CA PRO A 253 -11.39 5.54 11.36
C PRO A 253 -10.60 4.75 12.39
N SER A 254 -11.26 4.20 13.40
CA SER A 254 -10.61 3.52 14.52
C SER A 254 -9.83 2.30 14.03
N PHE A 255 -8.59 2.51 13.59
CA PHE A 255 -7.64 1.47 13.21
C PHE A 255 -7.23 0.74 14.48
N THR A 256 -8.03 -0.26 14.85
CA THR A 256 -7.61 -1.31 15.77
C THR A 256 -6.61 -2.17 14.99
N VAL A 257 -5.32 -1.91 15.25
CA VAL A 257 -4.18 -2.69 14.74
C VAL A 257 -4.05 -3.98 15.54
#